data_AF-A0A183LWZ6-F1
#
_entry.id   AF-A0A183LWZ6-F1
#
_cell.length_a   1.000
_cell.length_b   1.000
_cell.length_c   1.000
_cell.angle_alpha   90.00
_cell.angle_beta   90.00
_cell.angle_gamma   90.00
#
_symmetry.space_group_name_H-M   'P 1'
#
loop_
_entity.id
_entity.type
_entity.pdbx_description
1 polymer ?
#
loop_
_entity_poly.entity_id
_entity_poly.type
_entity_poly.pdbx_seq_one_letter_code
_entity_poly.pdbx_strand_id
1 'polypeptide(L)'
;MKQGQTKEERGTIHKSSQHNSKKEKGQNTKKAKFHELIARQKQIKDIKIEKKKAIEKKREERLHNRKERNISMQKLTRKGQPVMKHRIKLLLKQLCPGDN
;
A
#
# COMPACT_ATOMS: atom_id res chain seq x y z
N MET A 1 -66.09 -25.08 52.88
CA MET A 1 -65.97 -26.55 53.00
C MET A 1 -64.58 -26.97 52.58
N LYS A 2 -64.10 -28.05 53.21
CA LYS A 2 -62.74 -28.60 53.16
C LYS A 2 -62.57 -29.63 52.01
N GLN A 3 -61.31 -29.77 51.56
CA GLN A 3 -60.65 -30.93 50.92
C GLN A 3 -60.98 -31.19 49.42
N GLY A 4 -60.07 -31.66 48.57
CA GLY A 4 -58.85 -32.39 48.86
C GLY A 4 -57.84 -32.42 47.70
N GLN A 5 -56.66 -32.93 48.05
CA GLN A 5 -55.40 -32.99 47.32
C GLN A 5 -55.41 -34.01 46.17
N THR A 6 -54.54 -33.83 45.17
CA THR A 6 -53.72 -34.94 44.64
C THR A 6 -52.39 -34.42 44.09
N LYS A 7 -51.34 -35.19 44.39
CA LYS A 7 -49.92 -34.99 44.05
C LYS A 7 -49.68 -35.41 42.59
N GLU A 8 -48.83 -34.68 41.87
CA GLU A 8 -47.93 -35.28 40.88
C GLU A 8 -46.55 -34.64 40.99
N GLU A 9 -45.59 -35.43 41.47
CA GLU A 9 -44.16 -35.16 41.37
C GLU A 9 -43.78 -35.16 39.88
N ARG A 10 -43.35 -34.01 39.36
CA ARG A 10 -42.63 -33.95 38.09
C ARG A 10 -41.26 -33.32 38.32
N GLY A 11 -40.32 -34.16 38.74
CA GLY A 11 -38.91 -33.83 38.67
C GLY A 11 -38.55 -33.47 37.23
N THR A 12 -38.00 -32.28 37.02
CA THR A 12 -37.38 -31.93 35.74
C THR A 12 -36.03 -31.30 36.01
N ILE A 13 -35.04 -32.20 36.09
CA ILE A 13 -33.60 -32.06 35.86
C ILE A 13 -33.14 -30.61 35.57
N HIS A 14 -32.48 -30.00 36.54
CA HIS A 14 -31.58 -28.87 36.28
C HIS A 14 -30.45 -29.34 35.37
N LYS A 15 -30.57 -29.08 34.06
CA LYS A 15 -29.42 -29.16 33.15
C LYS A 15 -28.49 -28.01 33.52
N SER A 16 -27.51 -28.28 34.38
CA SER A 16 -26.31 -27.46 34.46
C SER A 16 -25.65 -27.50 33.08
N SER A 17 -25.91 -26.46 32.29
CA SER A 17 -25.28 -26.25 30.99
C SER A 17 -23.79 -25.94 31.22
N GLN A 18 -22.99 -26.98 31.40
CA GLN A 18 -21.54 -26.92 31.23
C GLN A 18 -21.21 -26.73 29.76
N HIS A 19 -21.41 -25.52 29.24
CA HIS A 19 -20.92 -25.11 27.94
C HIS A 19 -20.24 -23.74 28.01
N ASN A 20 -19.18 -23.64 28.82
CA ASN A 20 -18.32 -22.45 28.90
C ASN A 20 -16.86 -22.71 28.49
N SER A 21 -16.58 -23.64 27.56
CA SER A 21 -15.18 -23.89 27.13
C SER A 21 -14.91 -23.78 25.63
N LYS A 22 -15.94 -23.57 24.78
CA LYS A 22 -15.74 -23.42 23.31
C LYS A 22 -15.77 -21.98 22.78
N LYS A 23 -16.20 -21.00 23.58
CA LYS A 23 -16.38 -19.60 23.12
C LYS A 23 -15.07 -18.79 23.06
N GLU A 24 -14.08 -19.13 23.88
CA GLU A 24 -12.81 -18.38 23.98
C GLU A 24 -11.88 -18.60 22.78
N LYS A 25 -11.82 -19.83 22.23
CA LYS A 25 -10.96 -20.15 21.07
C LYS A 25 -11.36 -19.38 19.80
N GLY A 26 -12.65 -19.12 19.60
CA GLY A 26 -13.17 -18.36 18.46
C GLY A 26 -12.96 -16.84 18.56
N GLN A 27 -12.78 -16.30 19.76
CA GLN A 27 -12.49 -14.87 19.96
C GLN A 27 -11.00 -14.56 19.77
N ASN A 28 -10.11 -15.44 20.24
CA ASN A 28 -8.66 -15.26 20.10
C ASN A 28 -8.19 -15.32 18.64
N THR A 29 -8.80 -16.18 17.82
CA THR A 29 -8.49 -16.25 16.38
C THR A 29 -8.94 -15.01 15.61
N LYS A 30 -10.06 -14.38 16.00
CA LYS A 30 -10.52 -13.12 15.39
C LYS A 30 -9.60 -11.95 15.74
N LYS A 31 -9.13 -11.87 16.99
CA LYS A 31 -8.15 -10.85 17.42
C LYS A 31 -6.82 -10.99 16.67
N ALA A 32 -6.31 -12.21 16.53
CA ALA A 32 -5.09 -12.46 15.75
C ALA A 32 -5.23 -12.02 14.29
N LYS A 33 -6.33 -12.40 13.62
CA LYS A 33 -6.64 -11.97 12.25
C LYS A 33 -6.75 -10.44 12.12
N PHE A 34 -7.32 -9.78 13.13
CA PHE A 34 -7.40 -8.31 13.14
C PHE A 34 -6.00 -7.67 13.19
N HIS A 35 -5.12 -8.14 14.08
CA HIS A 35 -3.75 -7.63 14.16
C HIS A 35 -2.96 -7.90 12.88
N GLU A 36 -3.13 -9.06 12.26
CA GLU A 36 -2.54 -9.39 10.96
C GLU A 36 -3.00 -8.42 9.86
N LEU A 37 -4.30 -8.10 9.82
CA LEU A 37 -4.84 -7.12 8.86
C LEU A 37 -4.25 -5.73 9.06
N ILE A 38 -4.09 -5.28 10.31
CA ILE A 38 -3.47 -3.98 10.62
C ILE A 38 -2.00 -3.95 10.18
N ALA A 39 -1.25 -5.02 10.45
CA ALA A 39 0.14 -5.15 10.01
C ALA A 39 0.24 -5.09 8.48
N ARG A 40 -0.62 -5.83 7.77
CA ARG A 40 -0.68 -5.82 6.31
C ARG A 40 -1.04 -4.44 5.75
N GLN A 41 -1.98 -3.73 6.37
CA GLN A 41 -2.32 -2.36 5.96
C GLN A 41 -1.15 -1.41 6.11
N LYS A 42 -0.36 -1.53 7.18
CA LYS A 42 0.86 -0.73 7.38
C LYS A 42 1.89 -1.02 6.28
N GLN A 43 2.18 -2.29 6.01
CA GLN A 43 3.09 -2.69 4.93
C GLN A 43 2.66 -2.12 3.56
N ILE A 44 1.37 -2.18 3.23
CA ILE A 44 0.85 -1.63 1.97
C ILE A 44 1.04 -0.12 1.90
N LYS A 45 0.85 0.61 3.02
CA LYS A 45 1.11 2.05 3.06
C LYS A 45 2.58 2.36 2.82
N ASP A 46 3.49 1.63 3.47
CA ASP A 46 4.92 1.83 3.33
C ASP A 46 5.39 1.58 1.89
N ILE A 47 4.94 0.49 1.27
CA ILE A 47 5.22 0.18 -0.15
C ILE A 47 4.70 1.29 -1.07
N LYS A 48 3.52 1.85 -0.81
CA LYS A 48 2.95 2.95 -1.61
C LYS A 48 3.81 4.22 -1.49
N ILE A 49 4.28 4.55 -0.28
CA ILE A 49 5.14 5.70 -0.04
C ILE A 49 6.46 5.52 -0.79
N GLU A 50 7.08 4.34 -0.68
CA GLU A 50 8.34 4.04 -1.36
C GLU A 50 8.22 4.14 -2.89
N LYS A 51 7.15 3.57 -3.46
CA LYS A 51 6.87 3.70 -4.90
C LYS A 51 6.71 5.15 -5.33
N LYS A 52 6.02 5.98 -4.54
CA LYS A 52 5.89 7.42 -4.82
C LYS A 52 7.25 8.12 -4.81
N LYS A 53 8.08 7.88 -3.79
CA LYS A 53 9.44 8.43 -3.69
C LYS A 53 10.30 8.03 -4.90
N ALA A 54 10.23 6.76 -5.32
CA ALA A 54 10.98 6.29 -6.49
C ALA A 54 10.52 6.98 -7.79
N ILE A 55 9.22 7.22 -7.96
CA ILE A 55 8.67 7.95 -9.12
C ILE A 55 9.08 9.41 -9.08
N GLU A 56 9.04 10.05 -7.91
CA GLU A 56 9.44 11.44 -7.69
C GLU A 56 10.90 11.65 -8.04
N LYS A 57 11.79 10.79 -7.53
CA LYS A 57 13.22 10.81 -7.88
C LYS A 57 13.44 10.71 -9.40
N LYS A 58 12.73 9.80 -10.08
CA LYS A 58 12.77 9.68 -11.55
C LYS A 58 12.21 10.91 -12.29
N ARG A 59 11.27 11.65 -11.68
CA ARG A 59 10.75 12.90 -12.26
C ARG A 59 11.76 14.01 -12.11
N GLU A 60 12.37 14.14 -10.94
CA GLU A 60 13.43 15.12 -10.66
C GLU A 60 14.63 14.91 -11.57
N GLU A 61 15.12 13.67 -11.71
CA GLU A 61 16.23 13.33 -12.59
C GLU A 61 15.92 13.65 -14.06
N ARG A 62 14.71 13.33 -14.54
CA ARG A 62 14.28 13.70 -15.90
C ARG A 62 14.21 15.21 -16.09
N LEU A 63 13.75 15.95 -15.08
CA LEU A 63 13.68 17.41 -15.14
C LEU A 63 15.08 18.02 -15.14
N HIS A 64 15.98 17.53 -14.30
CA HIS A 64 17.38 17.93 -14.26
C HIS A 64 18.05 17.72 -15.63
N ASN A 65 17.93 16.52 -16.20
CA ASN A 65 18.49 16.20 -17.51
C ASN A 65 17.90 17.07 -18.64
N ARG A 66 16.62 17.44 -18.55
CA ARG A 66 16.00 18.40 -19.48
C ARG A 66 16.58 19.80 -19.33
N LYS A 67 16.78 20.28 -18.10
CA LYS A 67 17.38 21.59 -17.83
C LYS A 67 18.81 21.66 -18.36
N GLU A 68 19.65 20.68 -18.05
CA GLU A 68 21.02 20.61 -18.54
C GLU A 68 21.08 20.56 -20.07
N ARG A 69 20.21 19.75 -20.69
CA ARG A 69 20.07 19.70 -22.15
C ARG A 69 19.69 21.08 -22.71
N ASN A 70 18.72 21.77 -22.11
CA ASN A 70 18.29 23.08 -22.59
C ASN A 70 19.39 24.14 -22.45
N ILE A 71 20.15 24.12 -21.34
CA ILE A 71 21.29 25.02 -21.13
C ILE A 71 22.36 24.76 -22.20
N SER A 72 22.71 23.50 -22.45
CA SER A 72 23.67 23.12 -23.49
C SER A 72 23.23 23.59 -24.88
N MET A 73 21.95 23.39 -25.20
CA MET A 73 21.36 23.84 -26.47
C MET A 73 21.41 25.37 -26.61
N GLN A 74 21.09 26.11 -25.55
CA GLN A 74 21.14 27.57 -25.54
C GLN A 74 22.56 28.10 -25.76
N LYS A 75 23.57 27.50 -25.13
CA LYS A 75 24.98 27.87 -25.33
C LYS A 75 25.46 27.66 -26.77
N LEU A 76 24.94 26.62 -27.45
CA LEU A 76 25.29 26.30 -28.84
C LEU A 76 24.61 27.26 -29.85
N THR A 77 23.48 27.85 -29.47
CA THR A 77 22.68 28.72 -30.36
C THR A 77 22.82 30.20 -29.97
N ARG A 78 23.54 30.99 -30.78
CA ARG A 78 23.83 32.42 -30.51
C ARG A 78 22.60 33.36 -30.43
N LYS A 79 21.45 33.03 -31.02
CA LYS A 79 20.23 33.88 -31.07
C LYS A 79 18.91 33.09 -31.13
N GLY A 80 18.57 32.36 -30.07
CA GLY A 80 17.24 31.79 -29.92
C GLY A 80 17.07 30.32 -30.33
N GLN A 81 15.80 29.92 -30.48
CA GLN A 81 15.29 28.54 -30.51
C GLN A 81 16.17 27.58 -31.33
N PRO A 82 16.55 26.42 -30.79
CA PRO A 82 17.44 25.53 -31.50
C PRO A 82 16.79 24.92 -32.74
N VAL A 83 17.43 25.15 -33.89
CA VAL A 83 17.10 24.49 -35.17
C VAL A 83 17.23 22.98 -35.02
N MET A 84 16.34 22.20 -35.65
CA MET A 84 16.26 20.73 -35.58
C MET A 84 17.62 20.02 -35.69
N LYS A 85 18.54 20.50 -36.54
CA LYS A 85 19.91 19.97 -36.68
C LYS A 85 20.69 19.91 -35.37
N HIS A 86 20.59 20.95 -34.53
CA HIS A 86 21.28 21.01 -33.24
C HIS A 86 20.68 19.99 -32.25
N ARG A 87 19.36 19.77 -32.30
CA ARG A 87 18.67 18.75 -31.48
C ARG A 87 19.11 17.34 -31.87
N ILE A 88 19.17 17.07 -33.18
CA ILE A 88 19.63 15.78 -33.73
C ILE A 88 21.08 15.52 -33.31
N LYS A 89 21.98 16.50 -33.46
CA LYS A 89 23.40 16.36 -33.08
C LYS A 89 23.57 16.03 -31.60
N LEU A 90 22.78 16.67 -30.73
CA LEU A 90 22.84 16.41 -29.31
C LEU A 90 22.29 15.02 -28.94
N LEU A 91 21.19 14.58 -29.59
CA LEU A 91 20.66 13.23 -29.40
C LEU A 91 21.67 12.16 -29.85
N LEU A 92 22.31 12.36 -31.00
CA LEU A 92 23.36 11.46 -31.50
C LEU A 92 24.54 11.37 -30.52
N LYS A 93 24.98 12.50 -29.94
CA LYS A 93 26.05 12.51 -28.93
C LYS A 93 25.68 11.79 -27.63
N GLN A 94 24.40 11.76 -27.27
CA GLN A 94 23.91 10.99 -26.12
C GLN A 94 23.83 9.48 -26.40
N LEU A 95 23.65 9.09 -27.66
CA LEU A 95 23.59 7.68 -28.09
C LEU A 95 24.97 7.08 -28.36
N CYS A 96 25.91 7.91 -28.83
CA CYS A 96 27.28 7.53 -29.17
C CYS A 96 28.28 8.43 -28.41
N PRO A 97 28.49 8.20 -27.10
CA PRO A 97 29.36 9.05 -26.28
C PRO A 97 30.85 8.96 -26.63
N GLY A 98 31.24 8.03 -27.50
CA GLY A 98 32.64 7.77 -27.90
C GLY A 98 33.10 8.46 -29.19
N ASP A 99 32.19 9.03 -29.98
CA ASP A 99 32.55 9.66 -31.26
C ASP A 99 32.85 11.16 -31.04
N ASN A 100 34.06 11.47 -30.55
CA ASN A 100 34.67 12.79 -30.73
C ASN A 100 35.90 12.67 -31.63
#